data_AF-A0A2D8BS77-F1
#
_entry.id   AF-A0A2D8BS77-F1
#
_cell.length_a   1.000
_cell.length_b   1.000
_cell.length_c   1.000
_cell.angle_alpha   90.00
_cell.angle_beta   90.00
_cell.angle_gamma   90.00
#
_symmetry.space_group_name_H-M   'P 1'
#
loop_
_entity.id
_entity.type
_entity.pdbx_description
1 polymer ?
#
loop_
_entity_poly.entity_id
_entity_poly.type
_entity_poly.pdbx_seq_one_letter_code
_entity_poly.pdbx_strand_id
1 'polypeptide(L)'
;MRYNMNDALLVWKPDSEYVIRGESYSGLEWQSSDTKPTEEEITAKVTELNNAEPMRLLRVERDKRLAACDWRASSDLTLTNDWKTYRQALRDLPASASPKLDSYAELDLSSVSFPTEPS
;
A
#
# COMPACT_ATOMS: atom_id res chain seq x y z
N MET A 1 -3.29 -6.69 -2.12
CA MET A 1 -4.76 -6.87 -2.24
C MET A 1 -5.24 -5.99 -3.37
N ARG A 2 -6.17 -6.46 -4.21
CA ARG A 2 -6.78 -5.63 -5.26
C ARG A 2 -8.07 -5.02 -4.73
N TYR A 3 -8.16 -3.70 -4.75
CA TYR A 3 -9.34 -2.98 -4.28
C TYR A 3 -10.51 -3.17 -5.24
N ASN A 4 -11.70 -3.30 -4.68
CA ASN A 4 -12.98 -3.39 -5.40
C ASN A 4 -13.91 -2.22 -5.01
N MET A 5 -15.13 -2.22 -5.56
CA MET A 5 -16.15 -1.19 -5.29
C MET A 5 -16.45 -1.03 -3.79
N ASN A 6 -16.58 -2.13 -3.05
CA ASN A 6 -16.85 -2.07 -1.62
C ASN A 6 -15.69 -1.41 -0.86
N ASP A 7 -14.44 -1.80 -1.17
CA ASP A 7 -13.28 -1.17 -0.53
C ASP A 7 -13.19 0.33 -0.85
N ALA A 8 -13.47 0.71 -2.09
CA ALA A 8 -13.50 2.12 -2.50
C ALA A 8 -14.57 2.92 -1.76
N LEU A 9 -15.77 2.37 -1.59
CA LEU A 9 -16.85 3.01 -0.84
C LEU A 9 -16.53 3.11 0.66
N LEU A 10 -15.91 2.09 1.26
CA LEU A 10 -15.48 2.16 2.66
C LEU A 10 -14.43 3.26 2.91
N VAL A 11 -13.52 3.48 1.96
CA VAL A 11 -12.50 4.54 2.07
C VAL A 11 -13.09 5.92 1.78
N TRP A 12 -13.94 6.03 0.77
CA TRP A 12 -14.41 7.33 0.27
C TRP A 12 -15.68 7.83 0.96
N LYS A 13 -16.61 6.93 1.27
CA LYS A 13 -17.91 7.19 1.90
C LYS A 13 -18.10 6.34 3.16
N PRO A 14 -17.23 6.51 4.18
CA PRO A 14 -17.23 5.65 5.37
C PRO A 14 -18.52 5.77 6.21
N ASP A 15 -19.19 6.91 6.17
CA ASP A 15 -20.40 7.18 6.96
C ASP A 15 -21.71 6.87 6.19
N SER A 16 -21.62 6.50 4.91
CA SER A 16 -22.80 6.21 4.09
C SER A 16 -23.27 4.78 4.29
N GLU A 17 -24.58 4.60 4.46
CA GLU A 17 -25.23 3.31 4.48
C GLU A 17 -25.62 2.84 3.08
N TYR A 18 -25.25 1.59 2.74
CA TYR A 18 -25.55 0.98 1.46
C TYR A 18 -25.53 -0.55 1.56
N VAL A 19 -26.15 -1.21 0.58
CA VAL A 19 -26.12 -2.67 0.42
C VAL A 19 -25.57 -2.97 -0.97
N ILE A 20 -24.64 -3.92 -1.06
CA ILE A 20 -24.10 -4.40 -2.34
C ILE A 20 -24.60 -5.83 -2.57
N ARG A 21 -25.28 -6.03 -3.70
CA ARG A 21 -25.73 -7.35 -4.17
C ARG A 21 -24.97 -7.76 -5.44
N GLY A 22 -24.01 -8.65 -5.30
CA GLY A 22 -23.14 -9.05 -6.42
C GLY A 22 -21.94 -8.12 -6.58
N GLU A 23 -21.35 -8.09 -7.77
CA GLU A 23 -20.06 -7.42 -8.02
C GLU A 23 -20.14 -6.16 -8.88
N SER A 24 -21.30 -5.90 -9.50
CA SER A 24 -21.52 -4.78 -10.41
C SER A 24 -22.25 -3.61 -9.73
N TYR A 25 -22.11 -2.42 -10.31
CA TYR A 25 -22.79 -1.20 -9.82
C TYR A 25 -24.32 -1.33 -9.79
N SER A 26 -24.91 -2.12 -10.70
CA SER A 26 -26.34 -2.43 -10.70
C SER A 26 -26.83 -3.07 -9.39
N GLY A 27 -25.94 -3.73 -8.66
CA GLY A 27 -26.20 -4.32 -7.35
C GLY A 27 -26.06 -3.35 -6.17
N LEU A 28 -25.64 -2.11 -6.40
CA LEU A 28 -25.46 -1.11 -5.35
C LEU A 28 -26.81 -0.46 -5.00
N GLU A 29 -27.36 -0.82 -3.85
CA GLU A 29 -28.53 -0.22 -3.22
C GLU A 29 -28.07 0.86 -2.22
N TRP A 30 -28.43 2.12 -2.48
CA TRP A 30 -28.03 3.24 -1.62
C TRP A 30 -29.12 3.50 -0.58
N GLN A 31 -28.76 3.50 0.70
CA GLN A 31 -29.69 3.66 1.83
C GLN A 31 -29.45 4.96 2.61
N SER A 32 -28.27 5.56 2.44
CA SER A 32 -27.91 6.83 3.01
C SER A 32 -28.69 8.01 2.39
N SER A 33 -28.80 9.09 3.15
CA SER A 33 -29.41 10.34 2.70
C SER A 33 -28.50 11.18 1.81
N ASP A 34 -27.19 10.91 1.80
CA ASP A 34 -26.23 11.61 0.95
C ASP A 34 -26.29 11.12 -0.51
N THR A 35 -25.62 11.84 -1.40
CA THR A 35 -25.66 11.55 -2.84
C THR A 35 -24.99 10.21 -3.15
N LYS A 36 -25.78 9.31 -3.76
CA LYS A 36 -25.29 8.06 -4.33
C LYS A 36 -24.20 8.35 -5.37
N PRO A 37 -22.98 7.82 -5.20
CA PRO A 37 -21.93 7.95 -6.20
C PRO A 37 -22.30 7.24 -7.50
N THR A 38 -21.82 7.79 -8.61
CA THR A 38 -21.93 7.17 -9.93
C THR A 38 -20.95 6.00 -10.10
N GLU A 39 -21.22 5.13 -11.08
CA GLU A 39 -20.31 4.03 -11.43
C GLU A 39 -18.93 4.53 -11.86
N GLU A 40 -18.87 5.65 -12.58
CA GLU A 40 -17.63 6.26 -13.04
C GLU A 40 -16.79 6.77 -11.87
N GLU A 41 -17.40 7.44 -10.89
CA GLU A 41 -16.70 7.93 -9.68
C GLU A 41 -16.14 6.78 -8.84
N ILE A 42 -16.94 5.71 -8.66
CA ILE A 42 -16.49 4.51 -7.94
C ILE A 42 -15.33 3.85 -8.68
N THR A 43 -15.44 3.69 -10.00
CA THR A 43 -14.39 3.08 -10.83
C THR A 43 -13.10 3.90 -10.80
N ALA A 44 -13.21 5.24 -10.84
CA ALA A 44 -12.08 6.14 -10.69
C ALA A 44 -11.42 5.95 -9.32
N LYS A 45 -12.20 5.83 -8.24
CA LYS A 45 -11.67 5.61 -6.90
C LYS A 45 -11.00 4.24 -6.73
N VAL A 46 -11.59 3.19 -7.28
CA VAL A 46 -10.97 1.85 -7.33
C VAL A 46 -9.64 1.90 -8.06
N THR A 47 -9.58 2.62 -9.19
CA THR A 47 -8.34 2.77 -9.97
C THR A 47 -7.28 3.56 -9.20
N GLU A 48 -7.67 4.65 -8.54
CA GLU A 48 -6.80 5.45 -7.67
C GLU A 48 -6.17 4.58 -6.56
N LEU A 49 -6.98 3.81 -5.84
CA LEU A 49 -6.50 2.94 -4.75
C LEU A 49 -5.56 1.84 -5.26
N ASN A 50 -5.91 1.19 -6.36
CA ASN A 50 -5.05 0.17 -6.97
C ASN A 50 -3.73 0.75 -7.48
N ASN A 51 -3.71 1.97 -8.01
CA ASN A 51 -2.49 2.63 -8.44
C ASN A 51 -1.60 3.07 -7.26
N ALA A 52 -2.20 3.36 -6.09
CA ALA A 52 -1.48 3.72 -4.87
C ALA A 52 -0.93 2.50 -4.10
N GLU A 53 -1.53 1.32 -4.28
CA GLU A 53 -1.20 0.09 -3.55
C GLU A 53 0.27 -0.36 -3.66
N PRO A 54 0.93 -0.36 -4.83
CA PRO A 54 2.34 -0.77 -4.93
C PRO A 54 3.24 0.07 -4.02
N MET A 55 2.99 1.37 -3.95
CA MET A 55 3.75 2.29 -3.11
C MET A 55 3.46 2.10 -1.63
N ARG A 56 2.23 1.71 -1.26
CA ARG A 56 1.88 1.34 0.12
C ARG A 56 2.63 0.07 0.53
N LEU A 57 2.62 -0.98 -0.29
CA LEU A 57 3.32 -2.23 0.00
C LEU A 57 4.84 -2.06 0.06
N LEU A 58 5.43 -1.21 -0.77
CA LEU A 58 6.85 -0.85 -0.66
C LEU A 58 7.19 -0.30 0.73
N ARG A 59 6.35 0.58 1.30
CA ARG A 59 6.58 1.12 2.65
C ARG A 59 6.48 0.03 3.73
N VAL A 60 5.54 -0.89 3.61
CA VAL A 60 5.41 -2.04 4.52
C VAL A 60 6.67 -2.92 4.49
N GLU A 61 7.15 -3.23 3.29
CA GLU A 61 8.30 -4.12 3.09
C GLU A 61 9.62 -3.43 3.50
N ARG A 62 9.71 -2.10 3.34
CA ARG A 62 10.77 -1.26 3.94
C ARG A 62 10.74 -1.31 5.46
N ASP A 63 9.57 -1.10 6.07
CA ASP A 63 9.44 -1.05 7.53
C ASP A 63 9.77 -2.40 8.16
N LYS A 64 9.38 -3.50 7.51
CA LYS A 64 9.79 -4.86 7.88
C LYS A 64 11.31 -5.05 7.89
N ARG A 65 12.02 -4.59 6.85
CA ARG A 65 13.51 -4.67 6.79
C ARG A 65 14.17 -3.80 7.85
N LEU A 66 13.64 -2.60 8.09
CA LEU A 66 14.15 -1.71 9.14
C LEU A 66 13.96 -2.31 10.53
N ALA A 67 12.81 -2.93 10.79
CA ALA A 67 12.52 -3.61 12.04
C ALA A 67 13.43 -4.82 12.26
N ALA A 68 13.70 -5.61 11.20
CA ALA A 68 14.57 -6.79 11.28
C ALA A 68 16.00 -6.45 11.72
N CYS A 69 16.51 -5.27 11.33
CA CYS A 69 17.85 -4.80 11.72
C CYS A 69 17.85 -3.76 12.86
N ASP A 70 16.71 -3.53 13.52
CA ASP A 70 16.60 -2.45 14.51
C ASP A 70 17.44 -2.71 15.77
N TRP A 71 17.57 -3.98 16.17
CA TRP A 71 18.37 -4.39 17.30
C TRP A 71 19.84 -3.94 17.21
N ARG A 72 20.39 -3.75 16.00
CA ARG A 72 21.77 -3.28 15.78
C ARG A 72 21.97 -1.83 16.21
N ALA A 73 20.89 -1.06 16.32
CA ALA A 73 20.89 0.32 16.81
C ALA A 73 20.65 0.43 18.32
N SER A 74 20.71 -0.68 19.06
CA SER A 74 20.67 -0.69 20.52
C SER A 74 21.82 0.13 21.12
N SER A 75 21.60 0.73 22.29
CA SER A 75 22.60 1.53 23.02
C SER A 75 23.89 0.78 23.35
N ASP A 76 23.79 -0.54 23.46
CA ASP A 76 24.92 -1.42 23.79
C ASP A 76 25.83 -1.68 22.60
N LEU A 77 25.43 -1.26 21.40
CA LEU A 77 26.15 -1.50 20.15
C LEU A 77 26.59 -0.19 19.50
N THR A 78 27.75 -0.23 18.86
CA THR A 78 28.16 0.85 17.95
C THR A 78 27.71 0.51 16.54
N LEU A 79 26.74 1.26 16.02
CA LEU A 79 26.23 1.07 14.66
C LEU A 79 27.30 1.46 13.62
N THR A 80 27.73 0.49 12.81
CA THR A 80 28.74 0.72 11.76
C THR A 80 28.21 1.66 10.66
N ASN A 81 29.12 2.26 9.89
CA ASN A 81 28.74 3.12 8.76
C ASN A 81 27.99 2.35 7.66
N ASP A 82 28.28 1.07 7.47
CA ASP A 82 27.57 0.23 6.50
C ASP A 82 26.10 0.05 6.90
N TRP A 83 25.84 -0.19 8.20
CA TRP A 83 24.47 -0.29 8.71
C TRP A 83 23.71 1.04 8.65
N LYS A 84 24.39 2.17 8.89
CA LYS A 84 23.79 3.50 8.70
C LYS A 84 23.39 3.71 7.23
N THR A 85 24.31 3.40 6.31
CA THR A 85 24.10 3.52 4.86
C THR A 85 22.95 2.63 4.39
N TYR A 86 22.93 1.36 4.79
CA TYR A 86 21.87 0.41 4.45
C TYR A 86 20.49 0.88 4.93
N ARG A 87 20.37 1.26 6.22
CA ARG A 87 19.10 1.73 6.79
C ARG A 87 18.65 3.04 6.15
N GLN A 88 19.57 3.91 5.74
CA GLN A 88 19.24 5.14 5.02
C GLN A 88 18.74 4.82 3.61
N ALA A 89 19.44 3.98 2.86
CA ALA A 89 19.02 3.56 1.52
C ALA A 89 17.62 2.94 1.52
N LEU A 90 17.26 2.14 2.53
CA LEU A 90 15.90 1.64 2.71
C LEU A 90 14.86 2.77 2.85
N ARG A 91 15.17 3.80 3.65
CA ARG A 91 14.27 4.96 3.86
C ARG A 91 14.09 5.79 2.60
N ASP A 92 15.08 5.80 1.73
CA ASP A 92 15.08 6.58 0.49
C ASP A 92 14.34 5.88 -0.67
N LEU A 93 14.08 4.56 -0.57
CA LEU A 93 13.39 3.78 -1.61
C LEU A 93 12.06 4.40 -2.10
N PRO A 94 11.15 4.91 -1.25
CA PRO A 94 9.88 5.46 -1.73
C PRO A 94 10.02 6.70 -2.62
N ALA A 95 11.18 7.36 -2.63
CA ALA A 95 11.43 8.54 -3.47
C ALA A 95 11.94 8.18 -4.87
N SER A 96 12.55 7.01 -5.04
CA SER A 96 13.26 6.62 -6.28
C SER A 96 12.72 5.34 -6.93
N ALA A 97 11.98 4.51 -6.20
CA ALA A 97 11.45 3.25 -6.70
C ALA A 97 10.12 3.44 -7.44
N SER A 98 9.90 2.59 -8.45
CA SER A 98 8.62 2.45 -9.17
C SER A 98 8.06 1.03 -8.95
N PRO A 99 7.55 0.73 -7.73
CA PRO A 99 7.11 -0.61 -7.36
C PRO A 99 5.93 -1.07 -8.23
N LYS A 100 5.88 -2.36 -8.51
CA LYS A 100 4.78 -3.03 -9.23
C LYS A 100 4.17 -4.13 -8.38
N LEU A 101 2.96 -4.54 -8.73
CA LEU A 101 2.34 -5.73 -8.17
C LEU A 101 2.52 -6.92 -9.09
N ASP A 102 2.62 -8.11 -8.50
CA ASP A 102 2.59 -9.37 -9.23
C ASP A 102 1.15 -9.84 -9.54
N SER A 103 1.01 -11.06 -10.08
CA SER A 103 -0.29 -11.65 -10.40
C SER A 103 -1.19 -11.91 -9.19
N TYR A 104 -0.62 -11.95 -7.98
CA TYR A 104 -1.33 -12.18 -6.73
C TYR A 104 -1.66 -10.88 -5.99
N ALA A 105 -1.39 -9.73 -6.62
CA ALA A 105 -1.54 -8.40 -6.02
C ALA A 105 -0.65 -8.20 -4.77
N GLU A 106 0.51 -8.83 -4.77
CA GLU A 106 1.60 -8.63 -3.81
C GLU A 106 2.71 -7.78 -4.44
N LEU A 107 3.62 -7.23 -3.62
CA LEU A 107 4.73 -6.43 -4.14
C LEU A 107 5.68 -7.33 -4.94
N ASP A 108 5.85 -7.02 -6.22
CA ASP A 108 6.87 -7.64 -7.04
C ASP A 108 8.25 -7.17 -6.57
N LEU A 109 8.96 -8.02 -5.82
CA LEU A 109 10.28 -7.71 -5.28
C LEU A 109 11.33 -7.51 -6.37
N SER A 110 11.12 -8.00 -7.59
CA SER A 110 12.02 -7.76 -8.73
C SER A 110 11.85 -6.37 -9.34
N SER A 111 10.71 -5.70 -9.06
CA SER A 111 10.44 -4.34 -9.52
C SER A 111 11.17 -3.25 -8.73
N VAL A 112 11.81 -3.61 -7.61
CA VAL A 112 12.48 -2.68 -6.70
C VAL A 112 13.90 -3.17 -6.41
N SER A 113 14.89 -2.30 -6.65
CA SER A 113 16.29 -2.58 -6.30
C SER A 113 16.55 -2.28 -4.82
N PHE A 114 16.44 -3.30 -3.97
CA PHE A 114 16.74 -3.18 -2.54
C PHE A 114 18.25 -3.10 -2.27
N PRO A 115 18.69 -2.33 -1.26
CA PRO A 115 20.09 -2.34 -0.84
C PRO A 115 20.46 -3.72 -0.26
N THR A 116 21.72 -4.12 -0.43
CA THR A 116 22.25 -5.36 0.15
C THR A 116 22.50 -5.17 1.64
N GLU A 117 22.04 -6.12 2.43
CA GLU A 117 22.27 -6.13 3.87
C GLU A 117 23.76 -6.30 4.19
N PRO A 118 24.35 -5.47 5.07
CA PRO A 118 25.73 -5.65 5.54
C PRO A 118 25.89 -6.93 6.37
N SER A 119 27.11 -7.47 6.42
CA SER A 119 27.46 -8.58 7.31
C SER A 119 27.55 -8.13 8.78
#